data_AF-A0A6J3CB39-F1
#
_entry.id   AF-A0A6J3CB39-F1
#
_cell.length_a   1.000
_cell.length_b   1.000
_cell.length_c   1.000
_cell.angle_alpha   90.00
_cell.angle_beta   90.00
_cell.angle_gamma   90.00
#
_symmetry.space_group_name_H-M   'P 1'
#
loop_
_entity.id
_entity.type
_entity.pdbx_description
1 polymer ?
#
loop_
_entity_poly.entity_id
_entity_poly.type
_entity_poly.pdbx_seq_one_letter_code
_entity_poly.pdbx_strand_id
1 'polypeptide(L)' 'MEEYSIAAQAWKLSSCDMCELARNSLLMSGFPHEMKQYWLGSEYTRAGPEGNDITRTNVPDVRVSYRHETLLGELDNIFK' A
#
# COMPACT_ATOMS: atom_id res chain seq x y z
N MET A 1 9.88 8.78 11.46
CA MET A 1 8.87 8.50 12.50
C MET A 1 8.17 9.76 12.97
N GLU A 2 8.88 10.84 13.28
CA GLU A 2 8.27 12.10 13.75
C GLU A 2 7.23 12.68 12.78
N GLU A 3 7.57 12.79 11.49
CA GLU A 3 6.65 13.29 10.45
C GLU A 3 5.35 12.46 10.35
N TYR A 4 5.49 11.12 10.46
CA TYR A 4 4.38 10.19 10.47
C TYR A 4 3.49 10.41 11.70
N SER A 5 4.07 10.60 12.89
CA SER A 5 3.31 10.87 14.11
C SER A 5 2.54 12.20 14.04
N ILE A 6 3.16 13.26 13.52
CA ILE A 6 2.51 14.56 13.34
C ILE A 6 1.36 14.46 12.33
N ALA A 7 1.62 13.81 11.18
CA ALA A 7 0.62 13.56 10.15
C ALA A 7 -0.59 12.76 10.69
N ALA A 8 -0.33 11.70 11.44
CA ALA A 8 -1.39 10.88 12.02
C ALA A 8 -2.28 11.67 12.96
N GLN A 9 -1.71 12.53 13.80
CA GLN A 9 -2.47 13.38 14.72
C GLN A 9 -3.24 14.48 13.98
N ALA A 10 -2.61 15.15 13.01
CA ALA A 10 -3.21 16.25 12.27
C ALA A 10 -4.38 15.78 11.38
N TRP A 11 -4.23 14.64 10.69
CA TRP A 11 -5.21 14.13 9.73
C TRP A 11 -6.04 12.95 10.25
N LYS A 12 -5.89 12.60 11.53
CA LYS A 12 -6.60 11.47 12.18
C LYS A 12 -6.40 10.15 11.44
N LEU A 13 -5.16 9.89 11.00
CA LEU A 13 -4.81 8.66 10.29
C LEU A 13 -4.83 7.47 11.24
N SER A 14 -5.45 6.38 10.81
CA SER A 14 -5.43 5.11 11.52
C SER A 14 -4.10 4.38 11.33
N SER A 15 -3.85 3.34 12.13
CA SER A 15 -2.69 2.47 11.93
C SER A 15 -2.66 1.85 10.53
N CYS A 16 -3.82 1.48 9.99
CA CYS A 16 -3.97 0.97 8.63
C CYS A 16 -3.51 1.99 7.58
N ASP A 17 -3.90 3.26 7.74
CA ASP A 17 -3.51 4.34 6.81
C ASP A 17 -2.00 4.58 6.85
N MET A 18 -1.41 4.54 8.05
CA MET A 18 0.03 4.70 8.24
C MET A 18 0.83 3.55 7.63
N CYS A 19 0.36 2.31 7.79
CA CYS A 19 0.96 1.12 7.17
C CYS A 19 0.85 1.17 5.65
N GLU A 20 -0.27 1.62 5.10
CA GLU A 20 -0.45 1.78 3.66
C GLU A 20 0.50 2.84 3.09
N LEU A 21 0.64 3.99 3.77
CA LEU A 21 1.60 5.03 3.38
C LEU A 21 3.05 4.51 3.39
N ALA A 22 3.42 3.75 4.42
CA ALA A 22 4.75 3.16 4.51
C ALA A 22 4.99 2.12 3.40
N ARG A 23 4.01 1.24 3.14
CA ARG A 23 4.05 0.25 2.04
C ARG A 23 4.26 0.94 0.69
N ASN A 24 3.48 1.97 0.39
CA ASN A 24 3.58 2.70 -0.87
C ASN A 24 4.91 3.46 -1.00
N SER A 25 5.45 3.97 0.11
CA SER A 25 6.78 4.59 0.13
C SER A 25 7.88 3.61 -0.29
N LEU A 26 7.83 2.35 0.18
CA LEU A 26 8.74 1.29 -0.26
C LEU A 26 8.55 0.92 -1.73
N LEU A 27 7.30 0.84 -2.21
CA LEU A 27 7.02 0.58 -3.62
C LEU A 27 7.65 1.65 -4.54
N MET A 28 7.46 2.93 -4.21
CA MET A 28 7.95 4.08 -4.99
C MET A 28 9.46 4.33 -4.85
N SER A 29 10.10 3.77 -3.84
CA SER A 29 11.53 3.94 -3.60
C SER A 29 12.42 3.36 -4.71
N GLY A 30 13.69 3.75 -4.74
CA GLY A 30 14.71 3.18 -5.62
C GLY A 30 15.42 1.93 -5.10
N PHE A 31 14.92 1.26 -4.04
CA PHE A 31 15.59 0.10 -3.47
C PHE A 31 15.63 -1.10 -4.44
N PRO A 32 16.67 -1.97 -4.35
CA PRO A 32 16.75 -3.18 -5.15
C PRO A 32 15.54 -4.10 -4.96
N HIS A 33 15.22 -4.87 -5.99
CA HIS A 33 14.06 -5.77 -6.01
C HIS A 33 14.09 -6.78 -4.84
N GLU A 34 15.22 -7.42 -4.59
CA GLU A 34 15.38 -8.41 -3.51
C GLU A 34 15.04 -7.84 -2.13
N MET A 35 15.42 -6.58 -1.88
CA MET A 35 15.14 -5.88 -0.64
C MET A 35 13.64 -5.54 -0.51
N LYS A 36 13.01 -5.14 -1.62
CA LYS A 36 11.55 -4.93 -1.66
C LYS A 36 10.78 -6.23 -1.43
N GLN A 37 11.22 -7.34 -2.02
CA GLN A 37 10.62 -8.66 -1.76
C GLN A 37 10.76 -9.05 -0.28
N TYR A 38 11.91 -8.76 0.33
CA TYR A 38 12.12 -9.01 1.75
C TYR A 38 11.18 -8.17 2.64
N TRP A 39 10.91 -6.91 2.31
CA TRP A 39 10.02 -6.08 3.14
C TRP A 39 8.53 -6.16 2.82
N LEU A 40 8.15 -6.45 1.57
CA LEU A 40 6.77 -6.39 1.11
C LEU A 40 6.14 -7.75 0.81
N GLY A 41 6.97 -8.79 0.65
CA GLY A 41 6.56 -10.13 0.21
C GLY A 41 7.06 -10.45 -1.19
N SER A 42 7.18 -11.74 -1.51
CA SER A 42 7.70 -12.19 -2.82
C SER A 42 6.84 -11.72 -4.00
N GLU A 43 5.52 -11.64 -3.77
CA GLU A 43 4.50 -11.32 -4.78
C GLU A 43 4.17 -9.83 -4.89
N TYR A 44 4.97 -8.93 -4.28
CA TYR A 44 4.60 -7.50 -4.13
C TYR A 44 4.32 -6.76 -5.45
N THR A 45 4.75 -7.30 -6.59
CA THR A 45 4.54 -6.75 -7.94
C THR A 45 3.17 -7.08 -8.52
N ARG A 46 2.40 -8.01 -7.93
CA ARG A 46 1.04 -8.32 -8.38
C ARG A 46 0.09 -7.18 -8.04
N ALA A 47 -0.91 -6.99 -8.90
CA ALA A 47 -1.95 -5.98 -8.67
C ALA A 47 -2.96 -6.46 -7.64
N GLY A 48 -3.58 -5.52 -6.93
CA GLY A 48 -4.62 -5.81 -5.96
C GLY A 48 -4.13 -6.56 -4.71
N PRO A 49 -5.04 -7.27 -4.00
CA PRO A 49 -4.72 -7.95 -2.75
C PRO A 49 -3.72 -9.10 -2.93
N GLU A 50 -3.60 -9.67 -4.13
CA GLU A 50 -2.65 -10.76 -4.42
C GLU A 50 -1.19 -10.36 -4.26
N GLY A 51 -0.88 -9.06 -4.40
CA GLY A 51 0.44 -8.49 -4.17
C GLY A 51 0.65 -7.93 -2.78
N ASN A 52 -0.21 -8.29 -1.82
CA ASN A 52 -0.12 -7.85 -0.45
C ASN A 52 0.16 -9.02 0.48
N ASP A 53 1.30 -8.96 1.18
CA ASP A 53 1.55 -9.82 2.32
C ASP A 53 1.24 -9.04 3.60
N ILE A 54 0.09 -9.30 4.21
CA ILE A 54 -0.34 -8.63 5.44
C ILE A 54 0.65 -8.86 6.59
N THR A 55 1.34 -10.00 6.63
CA THR A 55 2.29 -10.33 7.72
C THR A 55 3.52 -9.43 7.69
N ARG A 56 3.80 -8.81 6.54
CA ARG A 56 4.94 -7.90 6.34
C ARG A 56 4.52 -6.44 6.29
N THR A 57 3.40 -6.15 5.63
CA THR A 57 2.95 -4.78 5.36
C THR A 57 1.99 -4.23 6.42
N ASN A 58 1.31 -5.12 7.16
CA ASN A 58 0.26 -4.77 8.12
C ASN A 58 -0.91 -3.97 7.51
N VAL A 59 -1.09 -4.04 6.19
CA VAL A 59 -2.24 -3.46 5.47
C VAL A 59 -3.26 -4.58 5.24
N PRO A 60 -4.51 -4.44 5.74
CA PRO A 60 -5.55 -5.44 5.49
C PRO A 60 -5.88 -5.60 4.01
N ASP A 61 -6.09 -6.84 3.56
CA ASP A 61 -6.39 -7.11 2.15
C ASP A 61 -7.67 -6.40 1.68
N VAL A 62 -8.69 -6.28 2.53
CA VAL A 62 -9.92 -5.52 2.23
C VAL A 62 -9.60 -4.07 1.83
N ARG A 63 -8.61 -3.45 2.47
CA ARG A 63 -8.17 -2.08 2.15
C ARG A 63 -7.54 -2.02 0.76
N VAL A 64 -6.71 -3.02 0.42
CA VAL A 64 -6.04 -3.12 -0.88
C VAL A 64 -7.03 -3.44 -1.99
N SER A 65 -7.96 -4.38 -1.75
CA SER A 65 -9.05 -4.72 -2.69
C SER A 65 -9.89 -3.50 -3.02
N TYR A 66 -10.34 -2.75 -2.00
CA TYR A 66 -11.13 -1.54 -2.22
C TYR A 66 -10.40 -0.51 -3.08
N ARG A 67 -9.11 -0.27 -2.82
CA ARG A 67 -8.28 0.63 -3.65
C ARG A 67 -8.17 0.16 -5.09
N HIS A 68 -7.96 -1.14 -5.28
CA HIS A 68 -7.81 -1.74 -6.60
C HIS A 68 -9.10 -1.69 -7.41
N GLU A 69 -10.23 -2.09 -6.82
CA GLU A 69 -11.56 -2.04 -7.44
C GLU A 69 -11.95 -0.61 -7.81
N THR A 70 -11.70 0.34 -6.92
CA THR A 70 -11.97 1.77 -7.18
C THR A 70 -11.17 2.26 -8.38
N LEU A 71 -9.86 1.96 -8.44
CA LEU A 71 -9.01 2.33 -9.57
C LEU A 71 -9.51 1.71 -10.88
N LEU A 72 -9.86 0.43 -10.88
CA LEU A 72 -10.41 -0.23 -12.07
C LEU A 72 -11.73 0.41 -12.52
N GLY A 73 -12.61 0.77 -11.58
CA GLY A 73 -13.84 1.49 -11.88
C GLY A 73 -13.60 2.88 -12.46
N GLU A 74 -12.61 3.63 -11.95
CA GLU A 74 -12.21 4.93 -12.49
C GLU A 74 -11.63 4.79 -13.91
N LEU A 75 -10.78 3.79 -14.15
CA LEU A 75 -10.22 3.51 -15.47
C LEU A 75 -11.30 3.11 -16.48
N ASP A 76 -12.24 2.24 -16.10
CA ASP A 76 -13.40 1.87 -16.94
C ASP A 76 -14.26 3.08 -17.29
N ASN A 77 -14.44 4.02 -16.35
CA ASN A 77 -15.19 5.25 -16.62
C ASN A 77 -14.47 6.22 -17.57
N ILE A 78 -13.14 6.29 -17.53
CA ILE A 78 -12.34 7.19 -18.39
C ILE A 78 -12.18 6.62 -19.80
N PHE A 79 -11.96 5.31 -19.93
CA PHE A 79 -11.60 4.65 -21.19
C PHE A 79 -12.76 3.92 -21.88
N LYS A 80 -13.99 4.19 -21.43
CA LYS A 80 -15.21 3.78 -22.13
C LYS A 80 -15.47 4.55 -23.42
#